data_AF-A0A443PIJ2-F1
#
_entry.id   AF-A0A443PIJ2-F1
#
_cell.length_a   1.000
_cell.length_b   1.000
_cell.length_c   1.000
_cell.angle_alpha   90.00
_cell.angle_beta   90.00
_cell.angle_gamma   90.00
#
_symmetry.space_group_name_H-M   'P 1'
#
loop_
_entity.id
_entity.type
_entity.pdbx_description
1 polymer ?
#
loop_
_entity_poly.entity_id
_entity_poly.type
_entity_poly.pdbx_seq_one_letter_code
_entity_poly.pdbx_strand_id
1 'polypeptide(L)'
;MSSPNLKTTESLRWPSVGKYKVDTASFESLAMPELQVKEDTELFIIDEVGKMELYSASFFPAVLKVLESNIPILATIPIPKFGRDIPGVARLRNHPGAAIFTLNTQNRDSIKEEICTKLANLLQKQ
;
A
#
# COMPACT_ATOMS: atom_id res chain seq x y z
N MET A 1 1.06 -37.62 -13.63
CA MET A 1 2.39 -37.18 -14.09
C MET A 1 2.67 -35.81 -13.51
N SER A 2 3.69 -35.71 -12.66
CA SER A 2 4.02 -34.50 -11.91
C SER A 2 4.68 -33.47 -12.84
N SER A 3 4.07 -32.29 -12.97
CA SER A 3 4.66 -31.17 -13.71
C SER A 3 6.02 -30.80 -13.09
N PRO A 4 7.08 -30.64 -13.90
CA PRO A 4 8.39 -30.26 -13.36
C PRO A 4 8.29 -28.83 -12.80
N ASN A 5 8.88 -28.66 -11.62
CA ASN A 5 8.98 -27.37 -10.92
C ASN A 5 9.99 -26.48 -11.68
N LEU A 6 9.58 -25.87 -12.80
CA LEU A 6 10.40 -24.90 -13.53
C LEU A 6 10.45 -23.59 -12.73
N LYS A 7 11.38 -23.50 -11.78
CA LYS A 7 11.81 -22.22 -11.25
C LYS A 7 12.66 -21.54 -12.32
N THR A 8 12.18 -20.42 -12.85
CA THR A 8 12.99 -19.58 -13.75
C THR A 8 14.20 -19.03 -12.99
N THR A 9 15.30 -18.75 -13.69
CA THR A 9 16.54 -18.20 -13.09
C THR A 9 16.28 -16.90 -12.33
N GLU A 10 15.27 -16.13 -12.76
CA GLU A 10 14.82 -14.89 -12.11
C GLU A 10 14.10 -15.16 -10.78
N SER A 11 13.23 -16.18 -10.74
CA SER A 11 12.48 -16.53 -9.52
C SER A 11 13.35 -16.97 -8.34
N LEU A 12 14.59 -17.41 -8.61
CA LEU A 12 15.58 -17.76 -7.58
C LEU A 12 16.05 -16.52 -6.79
N ARG A 13 16.03 -15.33 -7.41
CA ARG A 13 16.47 -14.07 -6.81
C ARG A 13 15.34 -13.31 -6.11
N TRP A 14 14.10 -13.74 -6.28
CA TRP A 14 12.96 -13.06 -5.67
C TRP A 14 13.04 -13.06 -4.13
N PRO A 15 12.73 -11.92 -3.49
CA PRO A 15 12.58 -11.84 -2.05
C PRO A 15 11.55 -12.84 -1.53
N SER A 16 11.73 -13.24 -0.27
CA SER A 16 10.84 -14.21 0.40
C SER A 16 10.05 -13.57 1.53
N VAL A 17 8.78 -13.95 1.65
CA VAL A 17 7.93 -13.66 2.80
C VAL A 17 7.27 -14.96 3.27
N GLY A 18 7.84 -15.56 4.31
CA GLY A 18 7.43 -16.91 4.73
C GLY A 18 7.64 -17.91 3.59
N LYS A 19 6.56 -18.60 3.20
CA LYS A 19 6.58 -19.57 2.08
C LYS A 19 6.43 -18.93 0.70
N TYR A 20 6.19 -17.62 0.62
CA TYR A 20 5.91 -16.92 -0.62
C TYR A 20 7.17 -16.25 -1.19
N LYS A 21 7.21 -16.12 -2.52
CA LYS A 21 8.18 -15.31 -3.26
C LYS A 21 7.48 -14.07 -3.80
N VAL A 22 8.20 -12.95 -3.85
CA VAL A 22 7.70 -11.67 -4.34
C VAL A 22 8.31 -11.38 -5.71
N ASP A 23 7.47 -11.37 -6.74
CA ASP A 23 7.86 -10.93 -8.08
C ASP A 23 7.71 -9.40 -8.16
N THR A 24 8.78 -8.68 -7.78
CA THR A 24 8.77 -7.22 -7.75
C THR A 24 8.65 -6.61 -9.15
N ALA A 25 9.18 -7.26 -10.19
CA ALA A 25 9.14 -6.73 -11.55
C ALA A 25 7.70 -6.70 -12.08
N SER A 26 6.97 -7.81 -11.89
CA SER A 26 5.55 -7.89 -12.25
C SER A 26 4.72 -6.86 -11.46
N PHE A 27 4.95 -6.76 -10.15
CA PHE A 27 4.30 -5.75 -9.30
C PHE A 27 4.58 -4.33 -9.79
N GLU A 28 5.84 -3.98 -10.05
CA GLU A 28 6.23 -2.64 -10.50
C GLU A 28 5.60 -2.29 -11.85
N SER A 29 5.53 -3.24 -12.78
CA SER A 29 4.93 -3.02 -14.10
C SER A 29 3.45 -2.61 -14.04
N LEU A 30 2.74 -3.05 -13.00
CA LEU A 30 1.33 -2.74 -12.77
C LEU A 30 1.14 -1.54 -11.85
N ALA A 31 1.84 -1.49 -10.73
CA ALA A 31 1.59 -0.49 -9.68
C ALA A 31 2.25 0.86 -9.97
N MET A 32 3.41 0.91 -10.65
CA MET A 32 4.14 2.16 -10.83
C MET A 32 3.41 3.18 -11.74
N PRO A 33 2.75 2.75 -12.85
CA PRO A 33 1.95 3.67 -13.65
C PRO A 33 0.77 4.29 -12.88
N GLU A 34 0.18 3.56 -11.94
CA GLU A 34 -0.98 4.00 -11.16
C GLU A 34 -0.61 4.99 -10.04
N LEU A 35 0.66 5.01 -9.60
CA LEU A 35 1.17 5.96 -8.61
C LEU A 35 1.70 7.27 -9.21
N GLN A 36 1.50 7.48 -10.51
CA GLN A 36 1.84 8.74 -11.15
C GLN A 36 0.80 9.80 -10.79
N VAL A 37 1.26 10.92 -10.22
CA VAL A 37 0.42 12.09 -9.96
C VAL A 37 0.03 12.74 -11.29
N LYS A 38 -1.25 12.68 -11.63
CA LYS A 38 -1.84 13.30 -12.81
C LYS A 38 -2.82 14.40 -12.37
N GLU A 39 -3.00 15.40 -13.22
CA GLU A 39 -3.85 16.56 -12.92
C GLU A 39 -5.33 16.20 -12.72
N ASP A 40 -5.78 15.11 -13.34
CA ASP A 40 -7.15 14.60 -13.29
C ASP A 40 -7.39 13.58 -12.17
N THR A 41 -6.40 13.35 -11.29
CA THR A 41 -6.53 12.38 -10.20
C THR A 41 -7.14 13.01 -8.96
N GLU A 42 -8.33 12.55 -8.57
CA GLU A 42 -9.07 13.07 -7.41
C GLU A 42 -8.80 12.32 -6.10
N LEU A 43 -8.36 11.05 -6.18
CA LEU A 43 -8.14 10.18 -5.03
C LEU A 43 -7.16 9.05 -5.38
N PHE A 44 -6.20 8.80 -4.49
CA PHE A 44 -5.41 7.57 -4.53
C PHE A 44 -5.95 6.53 -3.55
N ILE A 45 -6.06 5.28 -4.01
CA ILE A 45 -6.40 4.12 -3.17
C ILE A 45 -5.25 3.12 -3.24
N ILE A 46 -4.67 2.79 -2.09
CA ILE A 46 -3.51 1.88 -1.99
C ILE A 46 -3.80 0.80 -0.96
N ASP A 47 -4.13 -0.41 -1.44
CA ASP A 47 -4.34 -1.59 -0.62
C ASP A 47 -3.32 -2.67 -1.05
N GLU A 48 -2.19 -2.88 -0.39
CA GLU A 48 -1.67 -2.38 0.91
C GLU A 48 -0.31 -1.66 0.70
N VAL A 49 0.10 -0.81 1.65
CA VAL A 49 1.52 -0.41 1.80
C VAL A 49 2.15 -1.32 2.86
N GLY A 50 2.60 -2.51 2.41
CA GLY A 50 3.00 -3.60 3.29
C GLY A 50 4.41 -4.14 3.04
N LYS A 51 4.76 -5.21 3.76
CA LYS A 51 6.09 -5.82 3.68
C LYS A 51 6.45 -6.29 2.26
N MET A 52 5.45 -6.79 1.51
CA MET A 52 5.69 -7.38 0.19
C MET A 52 5.96 -6.29 -0.84
N GLU A 53 5.18 -5.21 -0.80
CA GLU A 53 5.26 -4.08 -1.72
C GLU A 53 6.54 -3.27 -1.46
N LEU A 54 6.97 -3.19 -0.20
CA LEU A 54 8.23 -2.53 0.20
C LEU A 54 9.50 -3.26 -0.24
N TYR A 55 9.41 -4.43 -0.88
CA TYR A 55 10.56 -5.00 -1.60
C TYR A 55 10.83 -4.32 -2.94
N SER A 56 9.84 -3.64 -3.52
CA SER A 56 10.06 -2.77 -4.68
C SER A 56 10.81 -1.51 -4.23
N ALA A 57 11.96 -1.28 -4.85
CA ALA A 57 12.77 -0.09 -4.57
C ALA A 57 12.12 1.21 -5.07
N SER A 58 11.22 1.10 -6.07
CA SER A 58 10.50 2.24 -6.65
C SER A 58 9.18 2.55 -5.96
N PHE A 59 8.53 1.54 -5.34
CA PHE A 59 7.20 1.71 -4.77
C PHE A 59 7.13 2.72 -3.64
N PHE A 60 7.96 2.57 -2.60
CA PHE A 60 7.89 3.49 -1.47
C PHE A 60 8.19 4.95 -1.85
N PRO A 61 9.23 5.25 -2.66
CA PRO A 61 9.41 6.59 -3.20
C PRO A 61 8.21 7.13 -3.98
N ALA A 62 7.51 6.30 -4.75
CA ALA A 62 6.30 6.72 -5.48
C ALA A 62 5.14 7.07 -4.52
N VAL A 63 4.92 6.25 -3.48
CA VAL A 63 3.93 6.54 -2.42
C VAL A 63 4.24 7.86 -1.71
N LEU A 64 5.52 8.16 -1.46
CA LEU A 64 5.92 9.43 -0.85
C LEU A 64 5.64 10.63 -1.76
N LYS A 65 5.87 10.51 -3.07
CA LYS A 65 5.52 11.57 -4.02
C LYS A 65 4.02 11.83 -4.07
N VAL A 66 3.22 10.77 -3.98
CA VAL A 66 1.76 10.88 -3.87
C VAL A 66 1.37 11.59 -2.56
N LEU A 67 2.01 11.26 -1.42
CA LEU A 67 1.81 11.96 -0.13
C LEU A 67 2.22 13.44 -0.16
N GLU A 68 3.18 13.81 -0.99
CA GLU A 68 3.61 15.20 -1.19
C GLU A 68 2.65 16.00 -2.10
N SER A 69 1.71 15.34 -2.77
CA SER A 69 0.67 15.98 -3.56
C SER A 69 -0.48 16.50 -2.68
N ASN A 70 -1.34 17.37 -3.25
CA ASN A 70 -2.56 17.82 -2.58
C ASN A 70 -3.75 16.85 -2.75
N ILE A 71 -3.52 15.68 -3.36
CA ILE A 71 -4.58 14.72 -3.67
C ILE A 71 -4.82 13.82 -2.44
N PRO A 72 -6.07 13.63 -2.00
CA PRO A 72 -6.40 12.70 -0.92
C PRO A 72 -5.90 11.27 -1.17
N ILE A 73 -5.54 10.57 -0.09
CA ILE A 73 -5.07 9.18 -0.13
C ILE A 73 -5.85 8.35 0.88
N LEU A 74 -6.39 7.23 0.42
CA LEU A 74 -6.84 6.13 1.26
C LEU A 74 -5.84 4.97 1.13
N ALA A 75 -5.17 4.62 2.22
CA ALA A 75 -4.22 3.51 2.21
C ALA A 75 -4.43 2.56 3.39
N THR A 76 -4.16 1.27 3.16
CA THR A 76 -4.07 0.27 4.24
C THR A 76 -2.61 0.00 4.58
N ILE A 77 -2.34 -0.21 5.87
CA ILE A 77 -1.02 -0.55 6.38
C ILE A 77 -1.12 -1.70 7.38
N PRO A 78 -0.10 -2.57 7.47
CA PRO A 78 -0.13 -3.67 8.40
C PRO A 78 0.02 -3.19 9.85
N ILE A 79 -0.62 -3.89 10.78
CA ILE A 79 -0.41 -3.66 12.22
C ILE A 79 1.02 -4.15 12.59
N PRO A 80 1.78 -3.39 13.40
CA PRO A 80 3.08 -3.83 13.90
C PRO A 80 2.99 -5.18 14.61
N LYS A 81 3.81 -6.14 14.17
CA LYS A 81 3.87 -7.47 14.81
C LYS A 81 4.97 -7.47 15.86
N PHE A 82 4.61 -7.80 17.10
CA PHE A 82 5.55 -7.93 18.23
C PHE A 82 6.40 -6.66 18.48
N GLY A 83 5.81 -5.47 18.28
CA GLY A 83 6.50 -4.19 18.47
C GLY A 83 7.56 -3.86 17.41
N ARG A 84 7.77 -4.71 16.40
CA ARG A 84 8.64 -4.42 15.26
C ARG A 84 7.82 -3.80 14.15
N ASP A 85 8.07 -2.52 13.94
CA ASP A 85 7.47 -1.78 12.84
C ASP A 85 8.35 -1.87 11.59
N ILE A 86 7.72 -1.80 10.42
CA ILE A 86 8.44 -1.70 9.17
C ILE A 86 8.70 -0.20 8.94
N PRO A 87 9.95 0.27 8.74
CA PRO A 87 10.24 1.71 8.70
C PRO A 87 9.37 2.51 7.73
N GLY A 88 9.09 1.95 6.54
CA GLY A 88 8.19 2.58 5.57
C GLY A 88 6.75 2.71 6.07
N VAL A 89 6.23 1.65 6.69
CA VAL A 89 4.90 1.63 7.31
C VAL A 89 4.80 2.62 8.47
N ALA A 90 5.81 2.64 9.34
CA ALA A 90 5.91 3.56 10.46
C ALA A 90 5.82 5.02 10.00
N ARG A 91 6.48 5.35 8.88
CA ARG A 91 6.46 6.69 8.30
C ARG A 91 5.07 7.10 7.83
N LEU A 92 4.30 6.21 7.21
CA LEU A 92 2.91 6.50 6.83
C LEU A 92 2.03 6.69 8.07
N ARG A 93 2.14 5.77 9.04
CA ARG A 93 1.31 5.80 10.25
C ARG A 93 1.52 7.08 11.07
N ASN A 94 2.76 7.56 11.13
CA ASN A 94 3.12 8.74 11.91
C ASN A 94 3.06 10.04 11.10
N HIS A 95 2.53 10.02 9.88
CA HIS A 95 2.42 11.22 9.07
C HIS A 95 1.48 12.24 9.74
N PRO A 96 1.87 13.52 9.91
CA PRO A 96 1.10 14.49 10.69
C PRO A 96 -0.28 14.79 10.11
N GLY A 97 -0.46 14.61 8.79
CA GLY A 97 -1.76 14.77 8.13
C GLY A 97 -2.61 13.50 8.05
N ALA A 98 -2.15 12.36 8.58
CA ALA A 98 -2.86 11.10 8.46
C ALA A 98 -3.92 10.90 9.55
N ALA A 99 -5.12 10.50 9.16
CA ALA A 99 -6.11 9.94 10.05
C ALA A 99 -5.97 8.41 10.07
N ILE A 100 -5.64 7.84 11.23
CA ILE A 100 -5.39 6.40 11.38
C ILE A 100 -6.59 5.70 12.01
N PHE A 101 -7.09 4.67 11.33
CA PHE A 101 -8.18 3.83 11.80
C PHE A 101 -7.69 2.40 12.01
N THR A 102 -7.76 1.91 13.25
CA THR A 102 -7.44 0.51 13.56
C THR A 102 -8.70 -0.34 13.47
N LEU A 103 -8.76 -1.20 12.46
CA LEU A 103 -9.90 -2.11 12.23
C LEU A 103 -9.83 -3.34 13.13
N ASN A 104 -10.99 -3.76 13.63
CA ASN A 104 -11.27 -5.06 14.22
C ASN A 104 -12.63 -5.56 13.73
N THR A 105 -13.03 -6.76 14.13
CA THR A 105 -14.28 -7.36 13.66
C THR A 105 -15.53 -6.62 14.14
N GLN A 106 -15.45 -5.90 15.27
CA GLN A 106 -16.56 -5.19 15.88
C GLN A 106 -16.79 -3.78 15.30
N ASN A 107 -15.73 -3.11 14.82
CA ASN A 107 -15.79 -1.72 14.35
C ASN A 107 -15.71 -1.56 12.82
N ARG A 108 -15.62 -2.67 12.07
CA ARG A 108 -15.44 -2.64 10.61
C ARG A 108 -16.51 -1.82 9.89
N ASP A 109 -17.78 -2.04 10.22
CA ASP A 109 -18.89 -1.38 9.52
C ASP A 109 -19.00 0.10 9.87
N SER A 110 -18.82 0.47 11.14
CA SER A 110 -18.86 1.87 11.56
C SER A 110 -17.68 2.68 11.00
N ILE A 111 -16.46 2.11 10.99
CA ILE A 111 -15.29 2.78 10.40
C ILE A 111 -15.44 2.93 8.89
N LYS A 112 -16.02 1.93 8.20
CA LYS A 112 -16.35 2.04 6.77
C LYS A 112 -17.24 3.25 6.51
N GLU A 113 -18.32 3.41 7.28
CA GLU A 113 -19.21 4.57 7.16
C GLU A 113 -18.47 5.89 7.43
N GLU A 114 -17.65 5.95 8.48
CA GLU A 114 -16.85 7.13 8.82
C GLU A 114 -15.87 7.52 7.70
N ILE A 115 -15.13 6.54 7.15
CA ILE A 115 -14.19 6.77 6.04
C ILE A 115 -14.93 7.26 4.80
N CYS A 116 -16.05 6.62 4.43
CA CYS A 116 -16.86 7.04 3.28
C CYS A 116 -17.35 8.49 3.44
N THR A 117 -17.87 8.86 4.62
CA THR A 117 -18.30 10.24 4.88
C THR A 117 -17.14 11.23 4.80
N LYS A 118 -15.97 10.90 5.37
CA LYS A 118 -14.78 11.77 5.29
C LYS A 118 -14.32 11.97 3.85
N LEU A 119 -14.24 10.90 3.06
CA LEU A 119 -13.84 10.98 1.65
C LEU A 119 -14.84 11.77 0.81
N ALA A 120 -16.14 11.53 0.96
CA ALA A 120 -17.16 12.30 0.25
C ALA A 120 -17.04 13.81 0.54
N ASN A 121 -16.82 14.18 1.79
CA ASN A 121 -16.63 15.59 2.18
C ASN A 121 -15.32 16.19 1.65
N LEU A 122 -14.26 15.39 1.49
CA LEU A 122 -12.98 15.85 0.92
C LEU A 122 -13.08 16.07 -0.59
N LEU A 123 -13.79 15.18 -1.29
CA LEU A 123 -13.96 15.24 -2.74
C LEU A 123 -14.94 16.33 -3.17
N GLN A 124 -15.94 16.67 -2.34
CA GLN A 124 -16.86 17.79 -2.61
C GLN A 124 -16.26 19.19 -2.43
N LYS A 125 -15.07 19.30 -1.81
CA LYS A 125 -14.43 20.57 -1.44
C LYS A 125 -13.29 20.99 -2.37
N GLN A 126 -13.06 20.24 -3.44
CA GLN A 126 -12.11 20.57 -4.52
C GLN A 126 -12.86 21.23 -5.68
#